data_AF-A0A2W5PLG4-F1
#
_entry.id   AF-A0A2W5PLG4-F1
#
_cell.length_a   1.000
_cell.length_b   1.000
_cell.length_c   1.000
_cell.angle_alpha   90.00
_cell.angle_beta   90.00
_cell.angle_gamma   90.00
#
_symmetry.space_group_name_H-M   'P 1'
#
loop_
_entity.id
_entity.type
_entity.pdbx_description
1 polymer ?
#
loop_
_entity_poly.entity_id
_entity_poly.type
_entity_poly.pdbx_seq_one_letter_code
_entity_poly.pdbx_strand_id
1 'polypeptide(L)'
;MQELLELLPRLKLDANGDPDPRATDAAVLKRLAAHAQASAAAMNLGMSAVGSLMAYAAPECEDKSISADAIEALGWLLAELGATTALLIRLTKLCTPMPEVAR
;
A
#
# COMPACT_ATOMS: atom_id res chain seq x y z
N MET A 1 -3.87 -7.40 -3.16
CA MET A 1 -3.37 -7.62 -1.79
C MET A 1 -3.13 -9.10 -1.48
N GLN A 2 -4.13 -9.98 -1.62
CA GLN A 2 -3.95 -11.40 -1.30
C GLN A 2 -2.72 -12.03 -1.97
N GLU A 3 -2.61 -11.88 -3.30
CA GLU A 3 -1.48 -12.41 -4.09
C GLU A 3 -0.13 -11.81 -3.65
N LEU A 4 -0.11 -10.56 -3.19
CA LEU A 4 1.08 -9.93 -2.64
C LEU A 4 1.52 -10.67 -1.36
N LEU A 5 0.58 -10.89 -0.43
CA LEU A 5 0.85 -11.56 0.84
C LEU A 5 1.31 -13.01 0.63
N GLU A 6 0.74 -13.72 -0.34
CA GLU A 6 1.15 -15.07 -0.72
C GLU A 6 2.57 -15.11 -1.30
N LEU A 7 3.01 -14.05 -1.98
CA LEU A 7 4.33 -13.96 -2.59
C LEU A 7 5.41 -13.44 -1.64
N LEU A 8 5.06 -12.64 -0.62
CA LEU A 8 6.02 -12.05 0.33
C LEU A 8 6.99 -13.07 0.95
N PRO A 9 6.57 -14.28 1.39
CA PRO A 9 7.50 -15.28 1.93
C PRO A 9 8.57 -15.77 0.94
N ARG A 10 8.37 -15.51 -0.36
CA ARG A 10 9.32 -15.88 -1.42
C ARG A 10 10.37 -14.79 -1.68
N LEU A 11 10.18 -13.59 -1.15
CA LEU A 11 11.15 -12.50 -1.23
C LEU A 11 12.34 -12.82 -0.32
N LYS A 12 13.55 -12.85 -0.90
CA LYS A 12 14.77 -12.96 -0.10
C LYS A 12 15.13 -11.60 0.46
N LEU A 13 15.69 -11.61 1.67
CA LEU A 13 16.16 -10.42 2.35
C LEU A 13 17.69 -10.50 2.49
N ASP A 14 18.34 -9.35 2.47
CA ASP A 14 19.78 -9.23 2.74
C ASP A 14 20.06 -9.28 4.26
N ALA A 15 21.34 -9.10 4.64
CA ALA A 15 21.75 -9.11 6.05
C ALA A 15 21.15 -7.96 6.89
N ASN A 16 20.64 -6.90 6.25
CA ASN A 16 19.99 -5.78 6.92
C ASN A 16 18.47 -5.97 7.01
N GLY A 17 17.93 -7.04 6.42
CA GLY A 17 16.50 -7.28 6.34
C GLY A 17 15.79 -6.52 5.21
N ASP A 18 16.55 -5.89 4.30
CA ASP A 18 15.97 -5.25 3.11
C ASP A 18 15.78 -6.29 1.99
N PRO A 19 14.79 -6.10 1.09
CA PRO A 19 14.63 -6.94 -0.10
C PRO A 19 15.94 -7.10 -0.87
N ASP A 20 16.31 -8.34 -1.20
CA ASP A 20 17.46 -8.69 -2.04
C ASP A 20 16.97 -9.13 -3.44
N PRO A 21 16.99 -8.22 -4.44
CA PRO A 21 16.56 -8.54 -5.80
C PRO A 21 17.52 -9.48 -6.52
N ARG A 22 18.77 -9.62 -6.06
CA ARG A 22 19.76 -10.50 -6.68
C ARG A 22 19.59 -11.94 -6.24
N ALA A 23 19.15 -12.15 -5.00
CA ALA A 23 18.87 -13.48 -4.45
C ALA A 23 17.43 -13.96 -4.69
N THR A 24 16.54 -13.10 -5.21
CA THR A 24 15.12 -13.42 -5.46
C THR A 24 14.87 -13.70 -6.94
N ASP A 25 14.04 -14.71 -7.23
CA ASP A 25 13.59 -15.04 -8.59
C ASP A 25 12.95 -13.81 -9.28
N ALA A 26 13.39 -13.51 -10.51
CA ALA A 26 12.94 -12.33 -11.26
C ALA A 26 11.43 -12.31 -11.55
N ALA A 27 10.81 -13.49 -11.75
CA ALA A 27 9.37 -13.59 -11.93
C ALA A 27 8.61 -13.30 -10.62
N VAL A 28 9.19 -13.69 -9.47
CA VAL A 28 8.64 -13.33 -8.15
C VAL A 28 8.73 -11.83 -7.92
N LEU A 29 9.88 -11.21 -8.20
CA LEU A 29 10.06 -9.75 -8.07
C LEU A 29 9.08 -8.96 -8.94
N LYS A 30 8.94 -9.34 -10.22
CA LYS A 30 8.00 -8.69 -11.15
C LYS A 30 6.55 -8.78 -10.64
N ARG A 31 6.14 -9.93 -10.13
CA ARG A 31 4.79 -10.11 -9.58
C ARG A 31 4.61 -9.33 -8.28
N LEU A 32 5.57 -9.36 -7.36
CA LEU A 32 5.55 -8.56 -6.14
C LEU A 32 5.39 -7.08 -6.45
N ALA A 33 6.17 -6.53 -7.39
CA ALA A 33 6.07 -5.14 -7.82
C ALA A 33 4.67 -4.83 -8.38
N ALA A 34 4.14 -5.68 -9.27
CA ALA A 34 2.82 -5.49 -9.85
C ALA A 34 1.69 -5.51 -8.81
N HIS A 35 1.68 -6.51 -7.92
CA HIS A 35 0.62 -6.63 -6.90
C HIS A 35 0.76 -5.57 -5.80
N ALA A 36 1.98 -5.14 -5.46
CA ALA A 36 2.21 -4.03 -4.53
C ALA A 36 1.70 -2.72 -5.12
N GLN A 37 2.04 -2.42 -6.38
CA GLN A 37 1.57 -1.23 -7.08
C GLN A 37 0.05 -1.19 -7.22
N ALA A 38 -0.57 -2.31 -7.62
CA ALA A 38 -2.02 -2.41 -7.72
C ALA A 38 -2.71 -2.22 -6.36
N SER A 39 -2.13 -2.78 -5.29
CA SER A 39 -2.68 -2.64 -3.95
C SER A 39 -2.54 -1.19 -3.43
N ALA A 40 -1.40 -0.54 -3.67
CA ALA A 40 -1.18 0.87 -3.34
C ALA A 40 -2.16 1.79 -4.09
N ALA A 41 -2.39 1.53 -5.39
CA ALA A 41 -3.34 2.30 -6.18
C ALA A 41 -4.77 2.16 -5.65
N ALA A 42 -5.20 0.94 -5.33
CA ALA A 42 -6.52 0.68 -4.75
C ALA A 42 -6.68 1.37 -3.39
N MET A 43 -5.67 1.32 -2.52
CA MET A 43 -5.69 2.01 -1.23
C MET A 43 -5.79 3.52 -1.38
N ASN A 44 -4.99 4.13 -2.27
CA ASN A 44 -5.08 5.57 -2.56
C ASN A 44 -6.47 5.97 -3.06
N LEU A 45 -7.03 5.21 -4.00
CA LEU A 45 -8.37 5.48 -4.52
C LEU A 45 -9.43 5.36 -3.41
N GLY A 46 -9.34 4.32 -2.58
CA GLY A 46 -10.24 4.11 -1.45
C GLY A 46 -10.16 5.23 -0.42
N MET A 47 -8.95 5.64 -0.02
CA MET A 47 -8.74 6.77 0.89
C MET A 47 -9.32 8.07 0.32
N SER A 48 -9.12 8.34 -0.97
CA SER A 48 -9.71 9.50 -1.64
C SER A 48 -11.24 9.46 -1.62
N ALA A 49 -11.84 8.30 -1.90
CA ALA A 49 -13.29 8.13 -1.88
C ALA A 49 -13.87 8.34 -0.48
N VAL A 50 -13.23 7.79 0.56
CA VAL A 50 -13.60 8.01 1.96
C VAL A 50 -13.52 9.50 2.31
N GLY A 51 -12.44 10.19 1.92
CA GLY A 51 -12.30 11.64 2.14
C GLY A 51 -13.43 12.45 1.47
N SER A 52 -13.82 12.09 0.25
CA SER A 52 -14.95 12.72 -0.44
C SER A 52 -16.30 12.45 0.26
N LEU A 53 -16.52 11.22 0.73
CA LEU A 53 -17.73 10.88 1.49
C LEU A 53 -17.79 11.62 2.82
N MET A 54 -16.67 11.74 3.55
CA MET A 54 -16.60 12.50 4.80
C MET A 54 -16.87 13.99 4.58
N ALA A 55 -16.35 14.57 3.50
CA ALA A 55 -16.62 15.96 3.15
C ALA A 55 -18.11 16.18 2.83
N TYR A 56 -18.75 15.21 2.17
CA TYR A 56 -20.18 15.25 1.90
C TYR A 56 -21.02 15.11 3.18
N ALA A 57 -20.61 14.21 4.08
CA ALA A 57 -21.30 13.91 5.33
C ALA A 57 -20.97 14.90 6.47
N ALA A 58 -20.38 16.06 6.17
CA ALA A 58 -20.01 17.06 7.16
C ALA A 58 -21.22 17.55 8.01
N PRO A 59 -22.41 17.84 7.43
CA PRO A 59 -23.58 18.22 8.21
C PRO A 59 -24.00 17.16 9.24
N GLU A 60 -23.96 15.89 8.86
CA GLU A 60 -24.29 14.75 9.72
C GLU A 60 -23.24 14.51 10.82
N CYS A 61 -22.01 15.00 10.62
CA CYS A 61 -20.98 15.01 11.65
C CYS A 61 -21.23 16.14 12.66
N GLU A 62 -21.69 17.31 12.19
CA GLU A 62 -21.99 18.48 13.04
C GLU A 62 -23.24 18.28 13.89
N ASP A 63 -24.29 17.69 13.32
CA ASP A 63 -25.55 17.39 14.03
C ASP A 63 -25.48 16.11 14.90
N LYS A 64 -24.33 15.42 14.86
CA LYS A 64 -24.00 14.19 15.61
C LYS A 64 -24.80 12.95 15.20
N SER A 65 -25.42 12.96 14.02
CA SER A 65 -25.98 11.76 13.40
C SER A 65 -24.91 10.72 13.09
N ILE A 66 -23.68 11.18 12.78
CA ILE A 66 -22.46 10.38 12.78
C ILE A 66 -21.71 10.66 14.09
N SER A 67 -21.37 9.61 14.83
CA SER A 67 -20.67 9.76 16.12
C SER A 67 -19.23 10.25 15.92
N ALA A 68 -18.73 11.03 16.87
CA ALA A 68 -17.34 11.48 16.88
C ALA A 68 -16.36 10.30 16.89
N ASP A 69 -16.67 9.23 17.63
CA ASP A 69 -15.88 7.99 17.68
C ASP A 69 -15.73 7.34 16.30
N ALA A 70 -16.78 7.38 15.45
CA ALA A 70 -16.73 6.84 14.10
C ALA A 70 -15.81 7.68 13.20
N ILE A 71 -15.86 9.01 13.33
CA ILE A 71 -14.97 9.94 12.60
C ILE A 71 -13.51 9.71 13.01
N GLU A 72 -13.26 9.58 14.31
CA GLU A 72 -11.94 9.30 14.84
C GLU A 72 -11.40 7.96 14.33
N ALA A 73 -12.22 6.89 14.39
CA ALA A 73 -11.85 5.58 13.87
C ALA A 73 -11.51 5.61 12.36
N LEU A 74 -12.24 6.41 11.57
CA LEU A 74 -11.91 6.63 10.16
C LEU A 74 -10.56 7.35 10.00
N GLY A 75 -10.28 8.36 10.83
CA GLY A 75 -8.98 9.04 10.86
C GLY A 75 -7.82 8.07 11.10
N TRP A 76 -7.94 7.18 12.11
CA TRP A 76 -6.96 6.14 12.38
C TRP A 76 -6.78 5.18 11.21
N LEU A 77 -7.88 4.73 10.60
CA LEU A 77 -7.84 3.85 9.43
C LEU A 77 -7.11 4.50 8.25
N LEU A 78 -7.41 5.77 7.94
CA LEU A 78 -6.77 6.50 6.84
C LEU A 78 -5.26 6.66 7.08
N ALA A 79 -4.84 6.89 8.33
CA ALA A 79 -3.42 6.95 8.68
C ALA A 79 -2.70 5.62 8.42
N GLU A 80 -3.29 4.50 8.87
CA GLU A 80 -2.72 3.16 8.65
C GLU A 80 -2.68 2.77 7.17
N LEU A 81 -3.74 3.09 6.42
CA LEU A 81 -3.77 2.87 4.97
C LEU A 81 -2.72 3.72 4.25
N GLY A 82 -2.51 4.97 4.67
CA GLY A 82 -1.47 5.86 4.13
C GLY A 82 -0.06 5.30 4.35
N ALA A 83 0.25 4.88 5.58
CA ALA A 83 1.53 4.26 5.92
C ALA A 83 1.76 2.96 5.13
N THR A 84 0.74 2.10 5.06
CA THR A 84 0.80 0.84 4.30
C THR A 84 1.02 1.11 2.81
N THR A 85 0.32 2.09 2.25
CA THR A 85 0.48 2.49 0.84
C THR A 85 1.90 2.94 0.54
N ALA A 86 2.52 3.72 1.43
CA ALA A 86 3.91 4.15 1.27
C ALA A 86 4.88 2.97 1.25
N LEU A 87 4.68 1.98 2.14
CA LEU A 87 5.47 0.75 2.16
C LEU A 87 5.32 -0.06 0.87
N LEU A 88 4.11 -0.18 0.33
CA LEU A 88 3.86 -0.86 -0.93
C LEU A 88 4.54 -0.16 -2.11
N ILE A 89 4.52 1.17 -2.15
CA ILE A 89 5.24 1.94 -3.18
C ILE A 89 6.76 1.72 -3.07
N ARG A 90 7.31 1.71 -1.84
CA ARG A 90 8.73 1.38 -1.62
C ARG A 90 9.04 -0.03 -2.11
N LEU A 91 8.20 -1.01 -1.77
CA LEU A 91 8.37 -2.40 -2.20
C LEU A 91 8.35 -2.54 -3.73
N THR A 92 7.43 -1.84 -4.42
CA THR A 92 7.39 -1.79 -5.89
C THR A 92 8.72 -1.33 -6.47
N LYS A 93 9.29 -0.25 -5.93
CA LYS A 93 10.58 0.29 -6.39
C LYS A 93 11.72 -0.70 -6.19
N LEU A 94 11.78 -1.35 -5.04
CA LEU A 94 12.83 -2.32 -4.71
C LEU A 94 12.72 -3.61 -5.55
N CYS A 95 11.50 -4.02 -5.90
CA CYS A 95 11.26 -5.23 -6.70
C CYS A 95 11.30 -4.98 -8.22
N THR A 96 11.35 -3.73 -8.67
CA THR A 96 11.48 -3.42 -10.10
C THR A 96 12.96 -3.48 -10.47
N PRO A 97 13.39 -4.40 -11.36
CA PRO A 97 14.78 -4.47 -11.78
C PRO A 97 15.20 -3.15 -12.45
N MET A 98 16.37 -2.63 -12.10
CA MET A 98 16.98 -1.54 -12.86
C MET A 98 17.20 -2.01 -14.31
N PRO A 99 16.98 -1.15 -15.31
CA PRO A 99 17.33 -1.48 -16.69
C PRO A 99 18.81 -1.83 -16.75
N GLU A 100 19.11 -3.01 -17.31
CA GLU A 100 20.47 -3.43 -17.59
C GLU A 100 21.07 -2.41 -18.56
N VAL A 101 22.02 -1.60 -18.07
CA VAL A 101 22.80 -0.75 -18.95
C VAL A 101 23.65 -1.69 -19.78
N ALA A 102 23.24 -1.90 -21.03
CA ALA A 102 23.98 -2.68 -22.02
C ALA A 102 25.43 -2.20 -22.03
N ARG A 103 26.36 -3.09 -21.66
CA ARG A 103 27.80 -2.91 -21.85
C ARG A 103 28.20 -3.46 -23.20
#